data_AF-A0A511D6Z4-F1
#
_entry.id   AF-A0A511D6Z4-F1
#
_cell.length_a   1.000
_cell.length_b   1.000
_cell.length_c   1.000
_cell.angle_alpha   90.00
_cell.angle_beta   90.00
_cell.angle_gamma   90.00
#
_symmetry.space_group_name_H-M   'P 1'
#
loop_
_entity.id
_entity.type
_entity.pdbx_description
1 polymer ?
#
loop_
_entity_poly.entity_id
_entity_poly.type
_entity_poly.pdbx_seq_one_letter_code
_entity_poly.pdbx_strand_id
1 'polypeptide(L)'
;MLSWGAYVAGEIESSAGRREPAERHYLWAIDLARTSGATFLIGVATVGLLRVRAGAGRVHDALRGYRDMIDYFARTGNWTHLWVTLRNLADLLRRLGDNEPAARLVAAADRAPDAPADGLRGAAPSPPVVPGPPAPSRATVLEVARLGHRAEPEAIRTALTPVLRRTTCHRPKRCSTRRPWRR
;
A
#
# COMPACT_ATOMS: atom_id res chain seq x y z
N MET A 1 -1.83 -18.02 -20.25
CA MET A 1 -3.28 -17.97 -19.91
C MET A 1 -3.57 -18.43 -18.49
N LEU A 2 -3.04 -19.57 -18.00
CA LEU A 2 -3.31 -20.07 -16.63
C LEU A 2 -3.09 -19.03 -15.50
N SER A 3 -2.02 -18.22 -15.58
CA SER A 3 -1.75 -17.13 -14.63
C SER A 3 -2.88 -16.10 -14.53
N TRP A 4 -3.47 -15.71 -15.67
CA TRP A 4 -4.64 -14.82 -15.71
C TRP A 4 -5.89 -15.48 -15.12
N GLY A 5 -6.12 -16.78 -15.40
CA GLY A 5 -7.21 -17.53 -14.78
C GLY A 5 -7.09 -17.60 -13.26
N ALA A 6 -5.88 -17.84 -12.74
CA ALA A 6 -5.61 -17.81 -11.30
C ALA A 6 -5.81 -16.41 -10.70
N TYR A 7 -5.38 -15.33 -11.39
CA TYR A 7 -5.63 -13.96 -10.93
C TYR A 7 -7.13 -13.63 -10.86
N VAL A 8 -7.90 -13.97 -11.89
CA VAL A 8 -9.36 -13.74 -11.93
C VAL A 8 -10.08 -14.54 -10.85
N ALA A 9 -9.67 -15.78 -10.60
CA ALA A 9 -10.16 -16.55 -9.45
C ALA A 9 -9.88 -15.84 -8.11
N GLY A 10 -8.70 -15.24 -7.95
CA GLY A 10 -8.37 -14.41 -6.78
C GLY A 10 -9.28 -13.20 -6.61
N GLU A 11 -9.57 -12.46 -7.69
CA GLU A 11 -10.51 -11.33 -7.65
C GLU A 11 -11.95 -11.78 -7.33
N ILE A 12 -12.41 -12.92 -7.87
CA ILE A 12 -13.73 -13.49 -7.56
C ILE A 12 -13.83 -13.87 -6.08
N GLU A 13 -12.89 -14.67 -5.57
CA GLU A 13 -12.83 -15.07 -4.17
C GLU A 13 -12.75 -13.86 -3.24
N SER A 14 -11.95 -12.86 -3.61
CA SER A 14 -11.82 -11.65 -2.80
C SER A 14 -13.10 -10.81 -2.82
N SER A 15 -13.82 -10.75 -3.93
CA SER A 15 -15.10 -10.04 -4.05
C SER A 15 -16.20 -10.73 -3.25
N ALA A 16 -16.16 -12.07 -3.17
CA ALA A 16 -16.99 -12.88 -2.28
C ALA A 16 -16.56 -12.80 -0.79
N GLY A 17 -15.57 -11.97 -0.44
CA GLY A 17 -15.06 -11.83 0.94
C GLY A 17 -14.21 -13.00 1.44
N ARG A 18 -13.95 -14.02 0.61
CA ARG A 18 -13.22 -15.24 0.93
C ARG A 18 -11.70 -15.01 0.83
N ARG A 19 -11.18 -14.33 1.85
CA ARG A 19 -9.78 -13.86 1.94
C ARG A 19 -8.73 -14.97 1.74
N GLU A 20 -8.87 -16.09 2.42
CA GLU A 20 -7.85 -17.15 2.41
C GLU A 20 -7.77 -17.89 1.05
N PRO A 21 -8.89 -18.29 0.41
CA PRO A 21 -8.88 -18.73 -0.98
C PRO A 21 -8.29 -17.70 -1.95
N ALA A 22 -8.67 -16.42 -1.82
CA ALA A 22 -8.17 -15.36 -2.69
C ALA A 22 -6.64 -15.21 -2.62
N GLU A 23 -6.04 -15.27 -1.42
CA GLU A 23 -4.58 -15.25 -1.28
C GLU A 23 -3.91 -16.41 -2.01
N ARG A 24 -4.43 -17.65 -1.88
CA ARG A 24 -3.85 -18.80 -2.60
C ARG A 24 -3.87 -18.59 -4.11
N HIS A 25 -4.97 -18.06 -4.64
CA HIS A 25 -5.11 -17.76 -6.06
C HIS A 25 -4.15 -16.66 -6.53
N TYR A 26 -3.96 -15.57 -5.78
CA TYR A 26 -2.98 -14.54 -6.13
C TYR A 26 -1.54 -15.05 -6.08
N LEU A 27 -1.18 -15.85 -5.05
CA LEU A 27 0.14 -16.47 -4.97
C LEU A 27 0.40 -17.39 -6.16
N TRP A 28 -0.56 -18.24 -6.50
CA TRP A 28 -0.46 -19.11 -7.68
C TRP A 28 -0.38 -18.33 -9.00
N ALA A 29 -1.14 -17.24 -9.13
CA ALA A 29 -1.06 -16.34 -10.28
C ALA A 29 0.33 -15.69 -10.42
N ILE A 30 0.92 -15.25 -9.31
CA ILE A 30 2.28 -14.68 -9.25
C ILE A 30 3.32 -15.72 -9.68
N ASP A 31 3.23 -16.95 -9.19
CA ASP A 31 4.21 -18.00 -9.53
C ASP A 31 4.08 -18.46 -10.99
N LEU A 32 2.86 -18.62 -11.51
CA LEU A 32 2.62 -18.85 -12.94
C LEU A 32 3.05 -17.67 -13.83
N ALA A 33 2.96 -16.43 -13.33
CA ALA A 33 3.42 -15.24 -14.05
C ALA A 33 4.96 -15.15 -14.04
N ARG A 34 5.64 -15.57 -12.96
CA ARG A 34 7.10 -15.69 -12.89
C ARG A 34 7.64 -16.70 -13.91
N THR A 35 7.07 -17.91 -13.97
CA THR A 35 7.54 -18.96 -14.89
C THR A 35 7.30 -18.61 -16.37
N SER A 36 6.35 -17.74 -16.67
CA SER A 36 6.03 -17.28 -18.03
C SER A 36 6.59 -15.89 -18.38
N GLY A 37 7.35 -15.25 -17.48
CA GLY A 37 7.90 -13.90 -17.72
C GLY A 37 6.86 -12.78 -17.77
N ALA A 38 5.61 -13.02 -17.34
CA ALA A 38 4.49 -12.08 -17.37
C ALA A 38 4.59 -11.04 -16.23
N THR A 39 5.65 -10.24 -16.22
CA THR A 39 6.01 -9.29 -15.15
C THR A 39 4.89 -8.31 -14.77
N PHE A 40 4.13 -7.81 -15.76
CA PHE A 40 2.95 -6.99 -15.53
C PHE A 40 1.94 -7.67 -14.59
N LEU A 41 1.61 -8.94 -14.85
CA LEU A 41 0.65 -9.71 -14.07
C LEU A 41 1.16 -10.02 -12.65
N ILE A 42 2.48 -10.17 -12.46
CA ILE A 42 3.08 -10.24 -11.12
C ILE A 42 2.69 -8.99 -10.31
N GLY A 43 2.80 -7.80 -10.91
CA GLY A 43 2.42 -6.53 -10.29
C GLY A 43 0.93 -6.49 -9.92
N VAL A 44 0.04 -6.76 -10.88
CA VAL A 44 -1.42 -6.70 -10.65
C VAL A 44 -1.87 -7.71 -9.58
N ALA A 45 -1.43 -8.96 -9.67
CA ALA A 45 -1.76 -9.99 -8.68
C ALA A 45 -1.17 -9.68 -7.29
N THR A 46 -0.01 -9.03 -7.23
CA THR A 46 0.58 -8.57 -5.95
C THR A 46 -0.30 -7.50 -5.29
N VAL A 47 -0.87 -6.55 -6.04
CA VAL A 47 -1.79 -5.55 -5.47
C VAL A 47 -3.05 -6.20 -4.87
N GLY A 48 -3.64 -7.19 -5.56
CA GLY A 48 -4.75 -7.98 -5.03
C GLY A 48 -4.39 -8.75 -3.75
N LEU A 49 -3.23 -9.41 -3.74
CA LEU A 49 -2.68 -10.11 -2.58
C LEU A 49 -2.51 -9.17 -1.36
N LEU A 50 -1.96 -7.97 -1.56
CA LEU A 50 -1.76 -6.99 -0.50
C LEU A 50 -3.08 -6.47 0.08
N ARG A 51 -4.10 -6.28 -0.77
CA ARG A 51 -5.47 -5.92 -0.36
C ARG A 51 -6.09 -6.99 0.54
N VAL A 52 -5.93 -8.26 0.18
CA VAL A 52 -6.39 -9.40 0.99
C VAL A 52 -5.62 -9.54 2.30
N ARG A 53 -4.28 -9.41 2.27
CA ARG A 53 -3.41 -9.46 3.47
C ARG A 53 -3.74 -8.35 4.45
N ALA A 54 -3.93 -7.13 3.96
CA ALA A 54 -4.41 -5.99 4.74
C ALA A 54 -5.77 -6.29 5.41
N GLY A 55 -6.72 -6.81 4.63
CA GLY A 55 -8.04 -7.21 5.14
C GLY A 55 -8.03 -8.39 6.12
N ALA A 56 -6.92 -9.13 6.21
CA ALA A 56 -6.68 -10.22 7.16
C ALA A 56 -5.77 -9.81 8.33
N GLY A 57 -5.54 -8.51 8.55
CA GLY A 57 -4.75 -8.00 9.68
C GLY A 57 -3.22 -8.07 9.51
N ARG A 58 -2.70 -8.58 8.38
CA ARG A 58 -1.25 -8.56 8.05
C ARG A 58 -0.82 -7.18 7.53
N VAL A 59 -0.98 -6.18 8.39
CA VAL A 59 -0.77 -4.75 8.09
C VAL A 59 0.67 -4.47 7.66
N HIS A 60 1.67 -5.05 8.33
CA HIS A 60 3.08 -4.75 8.03
C HIS A 60 3.54 -5.31 6.68
N ASP A 61 3.08 -6.51 6.32
CA ASP A 61 3.36 -7.11 5.01
C ASP A 61 2.66 -6.31 3.91
N ALA A 62 1.41 -5.90 4.14
CA ALA A 62 0.66 -5.06 3.21
C ALA A 62 1.33 -3.70 2.99
N LEU A 63 1.70 -2.97 4.05
CA LEU A 63 2.37 -1.67 3.93
C LEU A 63 3.73 -1.76 3.23
N ARG A 64 4.51 -2.83 3.50
CA ARG A 64 5.78 -3.08 2.82
C ARG A 64 5.57 -3.34 1.34
N GLY A 65 4.67 -4.25 0.97
CA GLY A 65 4.41 -4.53 -0.44
C GLY A 65 3.76 -3.35 -1.19
N TYR A 66 2.92 -2.53 -0.53
CA TYR A 66 2.38 -1.33 -1.18
C TYR A 66 3.47 -0.32 -1.52
N ARG A 67 4.45 -0.09 -0.61
CA ARG A 67 5.65 0.70 -0.89
C ARG A 67 6.40 0.17 -2.12
N ASP A 68 6.64 -1.15 -2.15
CA ASP A 68 7.43 -1.78 -3.20
C ASP A 68 6.70 -1.76 -4.56
N MET A 69 5.36 -1.88 -4.58
CA MET A 69 4.54 -1.76 -5.78
C MET A 69 4.38 -0.30 -6.26
N ILE A 70 4.28 0.67 -5.34
CA ILE A 70 4.27 2.10 -5.68
C ILE A 70 5.57 2.49 -6.40
N ASP A 71 6.72 2.07 -5.87
CA ASP A 71 8.02 2.29 -6.50
C ASP A 71 8.12 1.58 -7.86
N TYR A 72 7.67 0.32 -7.96
CA TYR A 72 7.67 -0.42 -9.22
C TYR A 72 6.83 0.24 -10.31
N PHE A 73 5.57 0.61 -10.02
CA PHE A 73 4.69 1.22 -11.02
C PHE A 73 5.13 2.63 -11.41
N ALA A 74 5.65 3.42 -10.47
CA ALA A 74 6.23 4.73 -10.79
C ALA A 74 7.46 4.59 -11.71
N ARG A 75 8.42 3.72 -11.37
CA ARG A 75 9.62 3.47 -12.20
C ARG A 75 9.33 2.87 -13.57
N THR A 76 8.19 2.22 -13.76
CA THR A 76 7.76 1.62 -15.04
C THR A 76 6.72 2.46 -15.80
N GLY A 77 6.32 3.63 -15.29
CA GLY A 77 5.34 4.50 -15.94
C GLY A 77 3.92 3.93 -15.99
N ASN A 78 3.59 2.95 -15.13
CA ASN A 78 2.29 2.29 -15.10
C ASN A 78 1.30 3.04 -14.18
N TRP A 79 0.95 4.26 -14.59
CA TRP A 79 0.16 5.20 -13.78
C TRP A 79 -1.22 4.66 -13.40
N THR A 80 -1.89 3.97 -14.33
CA THR A 80 -3.19 3.33 -14.11
C THR A 80 -3.17 2.38 -12.90
N HIS A 81 -2.14 1.54 -12.77
CA HIS A 81 -2.00 0.62 -11.63
C HIS A 81 -1.45 1.29 -10.38
N LEU A 82 -0.66 2.37 -10.53
CA LEU A 82 -0.25 3.19 -9.41
C LEU A 82 -1.46 3.82 -8.71
N TRP A 83 -2.39 4.44 -9.44
CA TRP A 83 -3.59 5.06 -8.85
C TRP A 83 -4.48 4.05 -8.12
N VAL A 84 -4.69 2.85 -8.69
CA VAL A 84 -5.37 1.74 -8.01
C VAL A 84 -4.64 1.32 -6.72
N THR A 85 -3.31 1.24 -6.76
CA THR A 85 -2.47 0.89 -5.61
C THR A 85 -2.56 1.96 -4.51
N LEU A 86 -2.58 3.24 -4.87
CA LEU A 86 -2.72 4.36 -3.93
C LEU A 86 -4.11 4.40 -3.27
N ARG A 87 -5.20 4.14 -4.00
CA ARG A 87 -6.55 3.99 -3.42
C ARG A 87 -6.62 2.78 -2.47
N ASN A 88 -6.04 1.65 -2.86
CA ASN A 88 -5.95 0.45 -2.00
C ASN A 88 -5.16 0.71 -0.70
N LEU A 89 -4.07 1.50 -0.77
CA LEU A 89 -3.32 1.95 0.40
C LEU A 89 -4.13 2.94 1.26
N ALA A 90 -4.83 3.90 0.65
CA ALA A 90 -5.69 4.84 1.36
C ALA A 90 -6.76 4.14 2.21
N ASP A 91 -7.35 3.06 1.68
CA ASP A 91 -8.29 2.22 2.41
C ASP A 91 -7.69 1.43 3.57
N LEU A 92 -6.40 1.08 3.51
CA LEU A 92 -5.70 0.52 4.65
C LEU A 92 -5.43 1.62 5.70
N LEU A 93 -4.91 2.77 5.28
CA LEU A 93 -4.65 3.91 6.16
C LEU A 93 -5.92 4.35 6.92
N ARG A 94 -7.06 4.45 6.23
CA ARG A 94 -8.37 4.74 6.85
C ARG A 94 -8.77 3.73 7.93
N ARG A 95 -8.53 2.42 7.71
CA ARG A 95 -8.77 1.37 8.72
C ARG A 95 -7.83 1.45 9.92
N LEU A 96 -6.65 2.05 9.76
CA LEU A 96 -5.68 2.31 10.82
C LEU A 96 -5.93 3.64 11.56
N GLY A 97 -6.93 4.43 11.14
CA GLY A 97 -7.21 5.77 11.68
C GLY A 97 -6.43 6.91 11.02
N ASP A 98 -5.56 6.62 10.05
CA ASP A 98 -4.77 7.60 9.27
C ASP A 98 -5.64 8.27 8.18
N ASN A 99 -6.75 8.90 8.60
CA ASN A 99 -7.75 9.51 7.72
C ASN A 99 -7.19 10.65 6.85
N GLU A 100 -6.35 11.53 7.41
CA GLU A 100 -5.78 12.68 6.68
C GLU A 100 -4.79 12.24 5.57
N PRO A 101 -3.85 11.29 5.81
CA PRO A 101 -3.09 10.65 4.73
C PRO A 101 -3.98 9.96 3.69
N ALA A 102 -5.00 9.20 4.11
CA ALA A 102 -5.90 8.50 3.20
C ALA A 102 -6.66 9.45 2.26
N ALA A 103 -7.27 10.51 2.81
CA ALA A 103 -8.02 11.51 2.05
C ALA A 103 -7.16 12.20 0.98
N ARG A 104 -5.88 12.43 1.25
CA ARG A 104 -4.95 13.06 0.29
C ARG A 104 -4.55 12.14 -0.85
N LEU A 105 -4.41 10.83 -0.60
CA LEU A 105 -4.19 9.84 -1.65
C LEU A 105 -5.40 9.71 -2.57
N VAL A 106 -6.61 9.66 -2.00
CA VAL A 106 -7.88 9.62 -2.76
C VAL A 106 -8.04 10.89 -3.59
N ALA A 107 -8.01 12.07 -2.95
CA ALA A 107 -8.21 13.34 -3.65
C ALA A 107 -7.13 13.64 -4.72
N ALA A 108 -5.96 13.00 -4.66
CA ALA A 108 -4.96 13.09 -5.72
C ALA A 108 -5.27 12.17 -6.91
N ALA A 109 -5.69 10.93 -6.65
CA ALA A 109 -6.17 10.04 -7.69
C ALA A 109 -7.40 10.62 -8.40
N ASP A 110 -8.30 11.29 -7.67
CA ASP A 110 -9.50 11.90 -8.25
C ASP A 110 -9.21 13.19 -9.05
N ARG A 111 -8.02 13.79 -8.89
CA ARG A 111 -7.54 14.93 -9.67
C ARG A 111 -6.60 14.53 -10.81
N ALA A 112 -6.27 13.25 -10.96
CA ALA A 112 -5.38 12.76 -11.99
C ALA A 112 -6.20 12.35 -13.24
N PRO A 113 -5.96 12.94 -14.42
CA PRO A 113 -6.76 12.71 -15.62
C PRO A 113 -6.61 11.30 -16.19
N ASP A 114 -5.58 10.58 -15.78
CA ASP A 114 -5.20 9.23 -16.16
C ASP A 114 -5.61 8.16 -15.12
N ALA A 115 -6.20 8.57 -13.99
CA ALA A 115 -6.69 7.64 -12.98
C ALA A 115 -8.01 6.98 -13.43
N PRO A 116 -8.15 5.64 -13.27
CA PRO A 116 -9.44 4.97 -13.44
C PRO A 116 -10.53 5.56 -12.55
N ALA A 117 -11.77 5.57 -13.02
CA ALA A 117 -12.93 5.88 -12.18
C ALA A 117 -13.08 4.85 -11.04
N ASP A 118 -13.43 5.30 -9.83
CA ASP A 118 -13.61 4.43 -8.66
C ASP A 118 -15.01 3.78 -8.65
N GLY A 119 -15.26 2.89 -9.62
CA GLY A 119 -16.60 2.39 -9.95
C GLY A 119 -17.07 1.12 -9.24
N LEU A 120 -16.30 0.50 -8.33
CA LEU A 120 -16.55 -0.90 -7.91
C LEU A 120 -16.45 -1.21 -6.40
N ARG A 121 -16.20 -0.24 -5.52
CA ARG A 121 -15.94 -0.51 -4.09
C ARG A 121 -17.16 -0.35 -3.18
N GLY A 122 -18.05 -1.35 -3.22
CA GLY A 122 -19.01 -1.61 -2.14
C GLY A 122 -18.29 -1.86 -0.81
N ALA A 123 -18.51 -1.01 0.19
CA ALA A 123 -17.80 -1.06 1.47
C ALA A 123 -18.38 -2.14 2.39
N ALA A 124 -17.80 -3.35 2.38
CA ALA A 124 -18.05 -4.33 3.43
C ALA A 124 -17.51 -3.81 4.79
N PRO A 125 -18.28 -3.94 5.90
CA PRO A 125 -17.86 -3.48 7.22
C PRO A 125 -16.58 -4.21 7.68
N SER A 126 -15.70 -3.50 8.37
CA SER A 126 -14.41 -4.05 8.81
C SER A 126 -14.52 -4.66 10.22
N PRO A 127 -13.99 -5.87 10.46
CA PRO A 127 -13.94 -6.47 11.79
C PRO A 127 -12.90 -5.76 12.69
N PRO A 128 -13.00 -5.90 14.03
CA PRO A 128 -12.09 -5.24 14.98
C PRO A 128 -10.64 -5.72 14.85
N VAL A 129 -9.70 -4.81 15.13
CA VAL A 129 -8.25 -5.02 15.00
C VAL A 129 -7.66 -5.63 16.28
N VAL A 130 -6.79 -6.63 16.13
CA VAL A 130 -5.97 -7.21 17.22
C VAL A 130 -4.53 -6.66 17.11
N PRO A 131 -3.87 -6.24 18.20
CA PRO A 131 -2.51 -5.70 18.15
C PRO A 131 -1.46 -6.76 17.77
N GLY A 132 -0.56 -6.39 16.84
CA GLY A 132 0.62 -7.19 16.45
C GLY A 132 1.95 -6.55 16.88
N PRO A 133 3.10 -7.21 16.61
CA PRO A 133 4.43 -6.69 16.92
C PRO A 133 4.76 -5.38 16.17
N PRO A 134 5.73 -4.57 16.63
CA PRO A 134 5.93 -3.21 16.14
C PRO A 134 6.28 -3.11 14.65
N ALA A 135 5.60 -2.18 13.97
CA ALA A 135 5.71 -1.93 12.54
C ALA A 135 7.10 -1.48 12.07
N PRO A 136 7.49 -1.73 10.80
CA PRO A 136 8.49 -0.90 10.14
C PRO A 136 8.03 0.56 10.17
N SER A 137 8.94 1.49 10.48
CA SER A 137 8.55 2.85 10.84
C SER A 137 7.82 3.59 9.71
N ARG A 138 6.83 4.40 10.08
CA ARG A 138 6.10 5.35 9.22
C ARG A 138 7.03 6.16 8.30
N ALA A 139 8.21 6.54 8.79
CA ALA A 139 9.19 7.27 7.99
C ALA A 139 9.67 6.43 6.80
N THR A 140 10.04 5.17 7.01
CA THR A 140 10.62 4.26 6.00
C THR A 140 9.67 3.93 4.83
N VAL A 141 8.37 3.84 5.10
CA VAL A 141 7.34 3.60 4.07
C VAL A 141 7.16 4.86 3.20
N LEU A 142 7.09 6.03 3.85
CA LEU A 142 6.95 7.31 3.17
C LEU A 142 8.23 7.75 2.44
N GLU A 143 9.42 7.40 2.95
CA GLU A 143 10.72 7.68 2.35
C GLU A 143 10.81 7.16 0.91
N VAL A 144 10.30 5.95 0.67
CA VAL A 144 10.43 5.29 -0.63
C VAL A 144 9.30 5.64 -1.58
N ALA A 145 8.11 6.00 -1.07
CA ALA A 145 7.11 6.69 -1.88
C ALA A 145 7.62 8.06 -2.43
N ARG A 146 8.62 8.69 -1.79
CA ARG A 146 9.32 9.88 -2.32
C ARG A 146 10.45 9.58 -3.31
N LEU A 147 10.96 8.34 -3.37
CA LEU A 147 12.18 8.02 -4.12
C LEU A 147 11.92 7.42 -5.50
N GLY A 148 10.71 6.90 -5.76
CA GLY A 148 10.28 6.42 -7.09
C GLY A 148 10.06 7.52 -8.14
N HIS A 149 10.60 8.73 -7.96
CA HIS A 149 10.28 9.92 -8.74
C HIS A 149 11.19 10.12 -9.97
N ARG A 150 10.85 9.48 -11.10
CA ARG A 150 11.22 9.96 -12.45
C ARG A 150 9.98 9.85 -13.34
N ALA A 151 9.28 10.99 -13.46
CA ALA A 151 7.82 11.13 -13.60
C ALA A 151 7.06 10.60 -12.36
N GLU A 152 5.79 10.97 -12.09
CA GLU A 152 5.01 12.12 -12.58
C GLU A 152 5.26 13.35 -11.68
N PRO A 153 5.38 14.60 -12.19
CA PRO A 153 5.98 15.65 -11.35
C PRO A 153 5.04 16.42 -10.40
N GLU A 154 3.75 16.57 -10.68
CA GLU A 154 2.90 17.59 -10.05
C GLU A 154 1.80 16.99 -9.16
N ALA A 155 0.96 16.09 -9.69
CA ALA A 155 -0.21 15.58 -8.98
C ALA A 155 0.20 14.70 -7.77
N ILE A 156 1.10 13.75 -7.99
CA ILE A 156 1.63 12.85 -6.95
C ILE A 156 2.45 13.63 -5.92
N ARG A 157 3.28 14.59 -6.37
CA ARG A 157 4.07 15.47 -5.51
C ARG A 157 3.17 16.27 -4.57
N THR A 158 2.08 16.84 -5.09
CA THR A 158 1.09 17.62 -4.33
C THR A 158 0.32 16.74 -3.33
N ALA A 159 -0.02 15.51 -3.72
CA ALA A 159 -0.66 14.52 -2.85
C ALA A 159 0.18 14.21 -1.60
N LEU A 160 1.46 13.92 -1.83
CA LEU A 160 2.34 13.40 -0.80
C LEU A 160 2.90 14.54 0.06
N THR A 161 3.35 15.66 -0.50
CA THR A 161 4.10 16.74 0.20
C THR A 161 3.58 17.09 1.62
N PRO A 162 2.29 17.37 1.87
CA PRO A 162 1.84 17.73 3.21
C PRO A 162 1.72 16.51 4.16
N VAL A 163 1.65 15.26 3.66
CA VAL A 163 1.72 14.03 4.48
C VAL A 163 3.13 13.87 5.07
N LEU A 164 4.13 14.34 4.31
CA LEU A 164 5.55 14.23 4.60
C LEU A 164 6.06 15.32 5.56
N ARG A 165 5.35 16.47 5.69
CA ARG A 165 5.78 17.60 6.55
C ARG A 165 5.46 17.47 8.04
N ARG A 166 4.43 16.71 8.48
CA ARG A 166 4.07 16.63 9.92
C ARG A 166 4.99 15.74 10.77
N THR A 167 5.98 15.08 10.18
CA THR A 167 6.90 14.14 10.87
C THR A 167 8.20 14.75 11.40
N THR A 168 8.49 16.03 11.16
CA THR A 168 9.74 16.67 11.59
C THR A 168 9.73 17.21 13.03
N CYS A 169 8.61 17.15 13.75
CA CYS A 169 8.49 17.68 15.11
C CYS A 169 8.04 16.63 16.15
N HIS A 170 8.89 15.63 16.39
CA HIS A 170 8.86 14.89 17.65
C HIS A 170 10.26 14.47 18.09
N ARG A 171 10.93 15.34 18.85
CA ARG A 171 12.23 15.08 19.49
C ARG A 171 11.98 14.84 20.98
N PRO A 172 11.83 13.58 21.44
CA PRO A 172 11.70 13.30 22.87
C PRO A 172 13.00 13.68 23.60
N LYS A 173 12.87 14.31 24.77
CA LYS A 173 14.00 14.69 25.63
C LYS A 173 14.74 13.43 26.08
N ARG A 174 16.06 13.36 25.86
CA ARG A 174 16.89 12.35 26.52
C ARG A 174 17.13 12.78 27.97
N CYS A 175 16.45 12.13 28.91
CA CYS A 175 17.02 11.97 30.25
C CYS A 175 18.31 11.15 30.13
N SER A 176 19.43 11.69 30.58
CA SER A 176 20.66 10.92 30.80
C SER A 176 21.08 11.04 32.26
N THR A 177 20.81 9.99 33.02
CA THR A 177 21.32 9.78 34.37
C THR A 177 22.84 9.65 34.37
N ARG A 178 23.55 10.63 34.94
CA ARG A 178 24.95 10.47 35.44
C ARG A 178 25.19 11.34 36.68
N ARG A 179 25.21 10.70 37.86
CA ARG A 179 26.16 11.03 38.95
C ARG A 179 27.38 10.10 38.75
N PRO A 180 28.62 10.52 39.10
CA PRO A 180 29.02 10.56 40.51
C PRO A 180 29.70 11.88 40.94
N TRP A 181 29.61 12.18 42.23
CA TRP A 181 30.35 13.27 42.88
C TRP A 181 31.65 12.75 43.49
N ARG A 182 32.79 13.20 42.97
CA ARG A 182 34.13 13.34 43.60
C ARG A 182 34.84 14.44 42.80
N ARG A 183 35.60 15.38 43.37
CA ARG A 183 36.10 15.54 44.75
C ARG A 183 35.60 16.85 45.37
#